data_AF-A0A7V0VCF0-F1
#
_entry.id   AF-A0A7V0VCF0-F1
#
_cell.length_a   1.000
_cell.length_b   1.000
_cell.length_c   1.000
_cell.angle_alpha   90.00
_cell.angle_beta   90.00
_cell.angle_gamma   90.00
#
_symmetry.space_group_name_H-M   'P 1'
#
loop_
_entity.id
_entity.type
_entity.pdbx_description
1 polymer ?
#
loop_
_entity_poly.entity_id
_entity_poly.type
_entity_poly.pdbx_seq_one_letter_code
_entity_poly.pdbx_strand_id
1 'polypeptide(L)'
;MKKISSLISKYALICFFFVSCTHQNFQTQLIDIHQIDPSISLDVRYATEQNFTGKVLYKSSKVYLIKEVAEQLVKVNQYLKDNYKLQIKIYDGYRPLSVQKKMWEIIPDERYVANPSKGSRHNRGCAVDLTLIDSTGNELDMGTPYDDFTEKSHIDFKELPEHVLNNRKILREAMMKFGFIPLQTEWWHFDYKHWENYPVLDVEIK
;
A
#
# COMPACT_ATOMS: atom_id res chain seq x y z
N MET A 1 40.85 68.57 -22.22
CA MET A 1 40.89 67.83 -20.93
C MET A 1 39.50 67.83 -20.32
N LYS A 2 39.10 66.66 -19.78
CA LYS A 2 37.87 66.29 -19.03
C LYS A 2 36.66 65.79 -19.84
N LYS A 3 36.24 64.60 -19.40
CA LYS A 3 35.50 63.52 -20.06
C LYS A 3 34.00 63.74 -20.12
N ILE A 4 33.40 63.25 -21.20
CA ILE A 4 31.98 62.94 -21.37
C ILE A 4 31.62 61.79 -20.43
N SER A 5 30.68 61.98 -19.51
CA SER A 5 30.12 60.90 -18.70
C SER A 5 28.97 60.23 -19.44
N SER A 6 29.22 59.02 -19.92
CA SER A 6 28.26 58.10 -20.52
C SER A 6 27.30 57.55 -19.45
N LEU A 7 26.00 57.69 -19.69
CA LEU A 7 24.93 57.11 -18.89
C LEU A 7 24.71 55.66 -19.34
N ILE A 8 25.38 54.71 -18.69
CA ILE A 8 25.14 53.28 -18.92
C ILE A 8 23.89 52.87 -18.13
N SER A 9 22.81 52.62 -18.86
CA SER A 9 21.56 52.07 -18.34
C SER A 9 21.79 50.67 -17.75
N LYS A 10 21.57 50.55 -16.44
CA LYS A 10 21.61 49.28 -15.69
C LYS A 10 20.37 48.46 -16.03
N TYR A 11 20.47 47.54 -16.98
CA TYR A 11 19.49 46.45 -17.12
C TYR A 11 20.08 45.17 -16.51
N ALA A 12 19.79 44.93 -15.24
CA ALA A 12 19.96 43.62 -14.63
C ALA A 12 18.72 42.79 -14.99
N LEU A 13 18.87 41.85 -15.91
CA LEU A 13 17.83 40.90 -16.27
C LEU A 13 17.72 39.88 -15.12
N ILE A 14 16.79 40.11 -14.19
CA ILE A 14 16.45 39.15 -13.14
C ILE A 14 15.63 38.05 -13.78
N CYS A 15 16.27 36.93 -14.12
CA CYS A 15 15.58 35.70 -14.48
C CYS A 15 14.92 35.11 -13.22
N PHE A 16 13.64 35.41 -13.02
CA PHE A 16 12.80 34.66 -12.09
C PHE A 16 12.58 33.26 -12.66
N PHE A 17 13.33 32.28 -12.16
CA PHE A 17 12.94 30.88 -12.30
C PHE A 17 11.67 30.67 -11.46
N PHE A 18 10.51 30.73 -12.12
CA PHE A 18 9.27 30.23 -11.54
C PHE A 18 9.40 28.72 -11.40
N VAL A 19 9.72 28.26 -10.19
CA VAL A 19 9.47 26.87 -9.80
C VAL A 19 7.95 26.73 -9.68
N SER A 20 7.30 26.31 -10.75
CA SER A 20 5.90 25.91 -10.71
C SER A 20 5.79 24.71 -9.78
N CYS A 21 5.34 24.92 -8.54
CA CYS A 21 4.82 23.85 -7.70
C CYS A 21 3.59 23.28 -8.42
N THR A 22 3.76 22.16 -9.12
CA THR A 22 2.62 21.40 -9.64
C THR A 22 1.89 20.82 -8.44
N HIS A 23 0.72 21.38 -8.09
CA HIS A 23 -0.22 20.70 -7.21
C HIS A 23 -0.66 19.41 -7.92
N GLN A 24 -0.15 18.27 -7.44
CA GLN A 24 -0.59 16.97 -7.90
C GLN A 24 -2.05 16.78 -7.46
N ASN A 25 -2.98 16.77 -8.43
CA ASN A 25 -4.38 16.48 -8.16
C ASN A 25 -4.51 14.98 -7.91
N PHE A 26 -4.57 14.58 -6.64
CA PHE A 26 -4.78 13.19 -6.24
C PHE A 26 -6.25 12.79 -6.49
N GLN A 27 -6.48 11.89 -7.44
CA GLN A 27 -7.83 11.32 -7.67
C GLN A 27 -8.16 10.30 -6.59
N THR A 28 -9.34 10.43 -5.98
CA THR A 28 -9.83 9.55 -4.91
C THR A 28 -10.68 8.39 -5.44
N GLN A 29 -10.59 8.09 -6.74
CA GLN A 29 -11.37 7.02 -7.36
C GLN A 29 -10.88 5.66 -6.87
N LEU A 30 -11.73 4.97 -6.11
CA LEU A 30 -11.58 3.55 -5.83
C LEU A 30 -11.88 2.74 -7.10
N ILE A 31 -11.01 1.79 -7.41
CA ILE A 31 -11.16 0.86 -8.52
C ILE A 31 -10.96 -0.57 -8.00
N ASP A 32 -11.74 -1.50 -8.52
CA ASP A 32 -11.50 -2.94 -8.32
C ASP A 32 -10.25 -3.34 -9.08
N ILE A 33 -9.28 -3.95 -8.41
CA ILE A 33 -7.99 -4.35 -8.99
C ILE A 33 -8.17 -5.26 -10.22
N HIS A 34 -9.23 -6.08 -10.25
CA HIS A 34 -9.53 -6.97 -11.38
C HIS A 34 -10.02 -6.22 -12.63
N GLN A 35 -10.41 -4.95 -12.52
CA GLN A 35 -10.65 -4.11 -13.69
C GLN A 35 -9.36 -3.70 -14.41
N ILE A 36 -8.20 -3.81 -13.75
CA ILE A 36 -6.88 -3.48 -14.31
C ILE A 36 -6.10 -4.76 -14.63
N ASP A 37 -6.02 -5.70 -13.68
CA ASP A 37 -5.34 -6.99 -13.86
C ASP A 37 -6.20 -8.12 -13.25
N PRO A 38 -7.01 -8.82 -14.05
CA PRO A 38 -7.84 -9.93 -13.58
C PRO A 38 -7.03 -11.18 -13.22
N SER A 39 -5.72 -11.21 -13.47
CA SER A 39 -4.87 -12.35 -13.13
C SER A 39 -4.34 -12.34 -11.70
N ILE A 40 -4.49 -11.22 -10.97
CA ILE A 40 -4.05 -11.13 -9.57
C ILE A 40 -4.92 -12.04 -8.70
N SER A 41 -4.28 -12.91 -7.93
CA SER A 41 -4.98 -13.79 -6.99
C SER A 41 -5.54 -13.01 -5.82
N LEU A 42 -6.78 -13.30 -5.42
CA LEU A 42 -7.43 -12.69 -4.25
C LEU A 42 -7.79 -13.77 -3.24
N ASP A 43 -7.63 -13.45 -1.97
CA ASP A 43 -8.08 -14.25 -0.83
C ASP A 43 -8.54 -13.30 0.27
N VAL A 44 -9.65 -12.60 -0.02
CA VAL A 44 -10.11 -11.46 0.77
C VAL A 44 -10.61 -11.93 2.14
N ARG A 45 -9.73 -11.92 3.14
CA ARG A 45 -9.94 -12.60 4.43
C ARG A 45 -11.15 -12.08 5.19
N TYR A 46 -11.39 -10.77 5.12
CA TYR A 46 -12.54 -10.14 5.77
C TYR A 46 -13.89 -10.38 5.07
N ALA A 47 -13.91 -11.00 3.88
CA ALA A 47 -15.13 -11.53 3.25
C ALA A 47 -15.46 -12.96 3.72
N THR A 48 -14.67 -13.52 4.63
CA THR A 48 -14.84 -14.87 5.20
C THR A 48 -14.74 -14.81 6.72
N GLU A 49 -14.91 -15.94 7.41
CA GLU A 49 -14.63 -16.05 8.85
C GLU A 49 -13.14 -16.31 9.16
N GLN A 50 -12.31 -16.52 8.14
CA GLN A 50 -10.87 -16.80 8.27
C GLN A 50 -10.07 -15.51 8.45
N ASN A 51 -10.36 -14.77 9.51
CA ASN A 51 -9.64 -13.57 9.92
C ASN A 51 -9.65 -13.45 11.45
N PHE A 52 -8.85 -12.54 12.01
CA PHE A 52 -8.70 -12.40 13.46
C PHE A 52 -10.00 -12.13 14.23
N THR A 53 -11.05 -11.60 13.58
CA THR A 53 -12.35 -11.34 14.24
C THR A 53 -13.28 -12.55 14.27
N GLY A 54 -13.02 -13.58 13.47
CA GLY A 54 -13.91 -14.73 13.29
C GLY A 54 -15.28 -14.38 12.66
N LYS A 55 -15.42 -13.18 12.08
CA LYS A 55 -16.68 -12.69 11.49
C LYS A 55 -16.48 -12.30 10.03
N VAL A 56 -17.53 -12.47 9.23
CA VAL A 56 -17.61 -11.89 7.89
C VAL A 56 -17.89 -10.38 8.01
N LEU A 57 -16.96 -9.55 7.51
CA LEU A 57 -17.04 -8.09 7.60
C LEU A 57 -17.30 -7.43 6.24
N TYR A 58 -16.89 -8.06 5.14
CA TYR A 58 -17.10 -7.59 3.77
C TYR A 58 -18.22 -8.35 3.09
N LYS A 59 -18.95 -7.66 2.21
CA LYS A 59 -20.05 -8.23 1.42
C LYS A 59 -19.60 -8.90 0.11
N SER A 60 -18.39 -8.58 -0.35
CA SER A 60 -17.81 -9.18 -1.56
C SER A 60 -16.31 -9.43 -1.38
N SER A 61 -15.79 -10.36 -2.17
CA SER A 61 -14.37 -10.73 -2.20
C SER A 61 -13.57 -9.91 -3.22
N LYS A 62 -14.02 -8.70 -3.54
CA LYS A 62 -13.29 -7.78 -4.42
C LYS A 62 -12.30 -6.96 -3.62
N VAL A 63 -11.19 -6.61 -4.26
CA VAL A 63 -10.18 -5.73 -3.68
C VAL A 63 -10.26 -4.38 -4.38
N TYR A 64 -10.62 -3.35 -3.61
CA TYR A 64 -10.62 -1.98 -4.08
C TYR A 64 -9.36 -1.25 -3.62
N LEU A 65 -8.81 -0.38 -4.45
CA LEU A 65 -7.69 0.49 -4.13
C LEU A 65 -7.91 1.84 -4.82
N ILE A 66 -7.22 2.89 -4.37
CA ILE A 66 -7.11 4.10 -5.20
C ILE A 66 -6.49 3.71 -6.55
N LYS A 67 -7.03 4.22 -7.65
CA LYS A 67 -6.60 3.83 -9.00
C LYS A 67 -5.09 3.86 -9.22
N GLU A 68 -4.42 4.93 -8.80
CA GLU A 68 -2.95 5.03 -8.91
C GLU A 68 -2.22 3.93 -8.12
N VAL A 69 -2.73 3.59 -6.92
CA VAL A 69 -2.18 2.54 -6.06
C VAL A 69 -2.35 1.18 -6.74
N ALA A 70 -3.54 0.92 -7.29
CA ALA A 70 -3.85 -0.28 -8.05
C ALA A 70 -2.90 -0.45 -9.25
N GLU A 71 -2.66 0.62 -10.01
CA GLU A 71 -1.74 0.63 -11.15
C GLU A 71 -0.29 0.32 -10.74
N GLN A 72 0.19 0.82 -9.60
CA GLN A 72 1.52 0.44 -9.11
C GLN A 72 1.55 -1.02 -8.64
N LEU A 73 0.49 -1.51 -8.02
CA LEU A 73 0.41 -2.89 -7.57
C LEU A 73 0.42 -3.89 -8.74
N VAL A 74 -0.21 -3.56 -9.86
CA VAL A 74 -0.12 -4.34 -11.10
C VAL A 74 1.33 -4.42 -11.60
N LYS A 75 2.10 -3.33 -11.49
CA LYS A 75 3.53 -3.35 -11.84
C LYS A 75 4.36 -4.22 -10.89
N VAL A 76 4.03 -4.24 -9.59
CA VAL A 76 4.63 -5.20 -8.64
C VAL A 76 4.38 -6.63 -9.12
N ASN A 77 3.13 -6.98 -9.41
CA ASN A 77 2.76 -8.33 -9.87
C ASN A 77 3.51 -8.71 -11.15
N GLN A 78 3.57 -7.80 -12.13
CA GLN A 78 4.30 -8.03 -13.38
C GLN A 78 5.81 -8.21 -13.14
N TYR A 79 6.41 -7.37 -12.29
CA TYR A 79 7.83 -7.49 -11.94
C TYR A 79 8.15 -8.84 -11.29
N LEU A 80 7.29 -9.32 -10.38
CA LEU A 80 7.45 -10.63 -9.74
C LEU A 80 7.35 -11.79 -10.75
N LYS A 81 6.40 -11.70 -11.69
CA LYS A 81 6.24 -12.68 -12.77
C LYS A 81 7.49 -12.76 -13.64
N ASP A 82 8.00 -11.61 -14.04
CA ASP A 82 9.12 -11.53 -14.99
C ASP A 82 10.43 -12.02 -14.36
N ASN A 83 10.71 -11.60 -13.12
CA ASN A 83 12.02 -11.77 -12.50
C ASN A 83 12.12 -12.98 -11.56
N TYR A 84 11.01 -13.43 -10.99
CA TYR A 84 11.00 -14.48 -9.95
C TYR A 84 10.09 -15.66 -10.27
N LYS A 85 9.25 -15.57 -11.32
CA LYS A 85 8.18 -16.55 -11.60
C LYS A 85 7.18 -16.67 -10.44
N LEU A 86 7.00 -15.58 -9.70
CA LEU A 86 6.07 -15.46 -8.58
C LEU A 86 4.95 -14.47 -8.93
N GLN A 87 3.87 -14.52 -8.18
CA GLN A 87 2.77 -13.55 -8.28
C GLN A 87 2.37 -13.09 -6.87
N ILE A 88 1.60 -12.00 -6.78
CA ILE A 88 0.99 -11.61 -5.51
C ILE A 88 -0.36 -12.30 -5.31
N LYS A 89 -0.71 -12.54 -4.04
CA LYS A 89 -2.08 -12.82 -3.59
C LYS A 89 -2.48 -11.81 -2.53
N ILE A 90 -3.62 -11.14 -2.73
CA ILE A 90 -4.06 -10.04 -1.86
C ILE A 90 -5.09 -10.54 -0.83
N TYR A 91 -4.86 -10.19 0.43
CA TYR A 91 -5.73 -10.47 1.58
C TYR A 91 -6.66 -9.31 1.92
N ASP A 92 -6.16 -8.07 1.84
CA ASP A 92 -6.96 -6.87 2.09
C ASP A 92 -6.45 -5.68 1.28
N GLY A 93 -7.35 -4.75 0.98
CA GLY A 93 -7.06 -3.49 0.31
C GLY A 93 -7.81 -2.35 0.97
N TYR A 94 -8.67 -1.65 0.24
CA TYR A 94 -9.58 -0.67 0.82
C TYR A 94 -10.52 -1.31 1.84
N ARG A 95 -10.51 -0.76 3.05
CA ARG A 95 -11.39 -1.14 4.15
C ARG A 95 -12.30 0.03 4.49
N PRO A 96 -13.64 -0.08 4.45
CA PRO A 96 -14.52 1.00 4.87
C PRO A 96 -14.28 1.39 6.34
N LEU A 97 -14.35 2.68 6.66
CA LEU A 97 -14.19 3.16 8.03
C LEU A 97 -15.21 2.52 8.99
N SER A 98 -16.43 2.27 8.51
CA SER A 98 -17.46 1.52 9.23
C SER A 98 -17.04 0.09 9.59
N VAL A 99 -16.25 -0.59 8.75
CA VAL A 99 -15.66 -1.89 9.10
C VAL A 99 -14.53 -1.74 10.12
N GLN A 100 -13.67 -0.73 9.96
CA GLN A 100 -12.62 -0.43 10.94
C GLN A 100 -13.20 -0.20 12.35
N LYS A 101 -14.33 0.51 12.45
CA LYS A 101 -15.06 0.69 13.72
C LYS A 101 -15.53 -0.63 14.32
N LYS A 102 -16.08 -1.54 13.50
CA LYS A 102 -16.47 -2.89 13.95
C LYS A 102 -15.28 -3.72 14.43
N MET A 103 -14.14 -3.64 13.74
CA MET A 103 -12.90 -4.30 14.19
C MET A 103 -12.44 -3.75 15.54
N TRP A 104 -12.48 -2.42 15.70
CA TRP A 104 -12.10 -1.74 16.94
C TRP A 104 -13.02 -2.06 18.12
N GLU A 105 -14.32 -2.26 17.88
CA GLU A 105 -15.27 -2.72 18.91
C GLU A 105 -14.91 -4.13 19.44
N ILE A 106 -14.27 -4.96 18.61
CA ILE A 106 -13.85 -6.32 18.98
C ILE A 106 -12.48 -6.27 19.66
N ILE A 107 -11.52 -5.53 19.11
CA ILE A 107 -10.16 -5.36 19.63
C ILE A 107 -9.82 -3.86 19.69
N PRO A 108 -10.07 -3.18 20.82
CA PRO A 108 -9.77 -1.76 20.99
C PRO A 108 -8.30 -1.54 21.40
N ASP A 109 -7.38 -2.06 20.60
CA ASP A 109 -5.94 -2.01 20.87
C ASP A 109 -5.19 -1.52 19.63
N GLU A 110 -4.58 -0.32 19.73
CA GLU A 110 -3.85 0.30 18.62
C GLU A 110 -2.63 -0.51 18.16
N ARG A 111 -2.19 -1.50 18.93
CA ARG A 111 -1.12 -2.43 18.52
C ARG A 111 -1.57 -3.39 17.42
N TYR A 112 -2.87 -3.64 17.30
CA TYR A 112 -3.44 -4.65 16.39
C TYR A 112 -4.46 -4.05 15.41
N VAL A 113 -5.22 -3.05 15.85
CA VAL A 113 -6.28 -2.43 15.06
C VAL A 113 -6.11 -0.93 15.11
N ALA A 114 -5.94 -0.27 13.96
CA ALA A 114 -5.81 1.19 13.93
C ALA A 114 -7.04 1.89 14.55
N ASN A 115 -6.79 2.88 15.42
CA ASN A 115 -7.86 3.62 16.07
C ASN A 115 -8.70 4.39 15.02
N PRO A 116 -10.02 4.12 14.94
CA PRO A 116 -10.87 4.69 13.91
C PRO A 116 -10.99 6.22 13.99
N SER A 117 -10.68 6.84 15.14
CA SER A 117 -10.63 8.31 15.27
C SER A 117 -9.51 8.97 14.44
N LYS A 118 -8.42 8.22 14.16
CA LYS A 118 -7.29 8.65 13.31
C LYS A 118 -7.45 8.16 11.86
N GLY A 119 -8.29 7.13 11.66
CA GLY A 119 -8.41 6.36 10.42
C GLY A 119 -7.18 5.47 10.17
N SER A 120 -7.25 4.63 9.14
CA SER A 120 -6.14 3.80 8.67
C SER A 120 -5.80 4.10 7.21
N ARG A 121 -4.65 3.61 6.73
CA ARG A 121 -4.31 3.69 5.29
C ARG A 121 -5.19 2.78 4.44
N HIS A 122 -5.69 1.68 5.00
CA HIS A 122 -6.74 0.88 4.35
C HIS A 122 -8.00 1.71 4.12
N ASN A 123 -8.41 2.56 5.08
CA ASN A 123 -9.57 3.44 4.89
C ASN A 123 -9.35 4.53 3.84
N ARG A 124 -8.11 4.74 3.38
CA ARG A 124 -7.77 5.70 2.32
C ARG A 124 -7.65 5.01 0.95
N GLY A 125 -7.74 3.67 0.90
CA GLY A 125 -7.46 2.89 -0.30
C GLY A 125 -5.98 2.89 -0.70
N CYS A 126 -5.10 3.15 0.28
CA CYS A 126 -3.66 3.34 0.08
C CYS A 126 -2.82 2.34 0.90
N ALA A 127 -3.42 1.26 1.39
CA ALA A 127 -2.69 0.13 1.97
C ALA A 127 -3.15 -1.17 1.33
N VAL A 128 -2.28 -2.16 1.36
CA VAL A 128 -2.57 -3.51 0.89
C VAL A 128 -1.88 -4.54 1.78
N ASP A 129 -2.60 -5.61 2.09
CA ASP A 129 -2.09 -6.79 2.77
C ASP A 129 -1.97 -7.93 1.76
N LEU A 130 -0.78 -8.50 1.58
CA LEU A 130 -0.56 -9.51 0.55
C LEU A 130 0.59 -10.48 0.84
N THR A 131 0.62 -11.58 0.10
CA THR A 131 1.71 -12.57 0.09
C THR A 131 2.19 -12.86 -1.33
N LEU A 132 3.21 -13.71 -1.44
CA LEU A 132 3.69 -14.28 -2.70
C LEU A 132 3.07 -15.67 -2.92
N ILE A 133 2.77 -15.97 -4.19
CA ILE A 133 2.41 -17.30 -4.66
C ILE A 133 3.34 -17.78 -5.78
N ASP A 134 3.51 -19.09 -5.88
CA ASP A 134 4.19 -19.74 -7.00
C ASP A 134 3.32 -19.80 -8.27
N SER A 135 3.87 -20.38 -9.34
CA SER A 135 3.18 -20.52 -10.64
C SER A 135 1.96 -21.44 -10.60
N THR A 136 1.80 -22.24 -9.55
CA THR A 136 0.66 -23.13 -9.32
C THR A 136 -0.36 -22.56 -8.34
N GLY A 137 -0.08 -21.38 -7.76
CA GLY A 137 -0.97 -20.69 -6.83
C GLY A 137 -0.74 -21.01 -5.35
N ASN A 138 0.29 -21.79 -5.01
CA ASN A 138 0.61 -22.05 -3.61
C ASN A 138 1.27 -20.84 -2.99
N GLU A 139 0.86 -20.50 -1.76
CA GLU A 139 1.52 -19.46 -0.98
C GLU A 139 2.92 -19.88 -0.58
N LEU A 140 3.85 -18.94 -0.70
CA LEU A 140 5.20 -19.12 -0.20
C LEU A 140 5.18 -19.02 1.33
N ASP A 141 6.02 -19.83 1.99
CA ASP A 141 6.19 -19.78 3.43
C ASP A 141 6.79 -18.42 3.85
N MET A 142 6.03 -17.70 4.67
CA MET A 142 6.40 -16.39 5.23
C MET A 142 6.72 -16.48 6.73
N GLY A 143 6.78 -17.67 7.32
CA GLY A 143 7.18 -17.93 8.70
C GLY A 143 6.08 -17.72 9.75
N THR A 144 5.08 -16.89 9.44
CA THR A 144 3.84 -16.72 10.21
C THR A 144 2.66 -16.57 9.27
N PRO A 145 1.43 -16.92 9.70
CA PRO A 145 0.23 -16.61 8.93
C PRO A 145 -0.04 -15.10 8.90
N TYR A 146 -0.91 -14.67 7.98
CA TYR A 146 -1.53 -13.34 8.02
C TYR A 146 -2.28 -13.14 9.36
N ASP A 147 -2.33 -11.90 9.85
CA ASP A 147 -2.87 -11.51 11.17
C ASP A 147 -2.14 -12.15 12.37
N ASP A 148 -0.91 -12.67 12.20
CA ASP A 148 -0.08 -13.07 13.35
C ASP A 148 0.54 -11.83 14.01
N PHE A 149 -0.02 -11.40 15.13
CA PHE A 149 0.44 -10.21 15.83
C PHE A 149 1.57 -10.44 16.85
N THR A 150 2.43 -11.44 16.60
CA THR A 150 3.65 -11.67 17.39
C THR A 150 4.87 -11.01 16.75
N GLU A 151 5.96 -10.87 17.52
CA GLU A 151 7.23 -10.31 17.01
C GLU A 151 7.78 -11.07 15.80
N LYS A 152 7.39 -12.35 15.61
CA LYS A 152 7.79 -13.15 14.44
C LYS A 152 7.30 -12.56 13.12
N SER A 153 6.23 -11.75 13.16
CA SER A 153 5.70 -11.09 11.96
C SER A 153 6.42 -9.80 11.61
N HIS A 154 7.26 -9.27 12.51
CA HIS A 154 8.02 -8.06 12.25
C HIS A 154 9.02 -8.26 11.09
N ILE A 155 9.25 -7.20 10.32
CA ILE A 155 10.07 -7.27 9.10
C ILE A 155 11.57 -7.42 9.37
N ASP A 156 11.99 -7.15 10.61
CA ASP A 156 13.37 -7.25 11.12
C ASP A 156 13.60 -8.50 11.97
N PHE A 157 12.59 -9.34 12.17
CA PHE A 157 12.75 -10.63 12.85
C PHE A 157 13.56 -11.60 11.97
N LYS A 158 14.74 -11.99 12.46
CA LYS A 158 15.73 -12.78 11.70
C LYS A 158 15.82 -14.26 12.10
N GLU A 159 15.16 -14.68 13.17
CA GLU A 159 15.19 -16.07 13.65
C GLU A 159 14.19 -16.94 12.88
N LEU A 160 14.30 -16.93 11.54
CA LEU A 160 13.47 -17.68 10.61
C LEU A 160 14.35 -18.49 9.66
N PRO A 161 13.82 -19.58 9.08
CA PRO A 161 14.51 -20.30 8.02
C PRO A 161 14.95 -19.38 6.87
N GLU A 162 16.08 -19.70 6.24
CA GLU A 162 16.66 -18.87 5.17
C GLU A 162 15.69 -18.64 4.00
N HIS A 163 14.91 -19.67 3.61
CA HIS A 163 13.92 -19.53 2.55
C HIS A 163 12.82 -18.53 2.90
N VAL A 164 12.38 -18.49 4.16
CA VAL A 164 11.39 -17.50 4.65
C VAL A 164 11.95 -16.08 4.57
N LEU A 165 13.18 -15.89 5.04
CA LEU A 165 13.85 -14.59 4.98
C LEU A 165 14.00 -14.11 3.53
N ASN A 166 14.32 -15.02 2.61
CA ASN A 166 14.41 -14.72 1.19
C ASN A 166 13.05 -14.35 0.58
N ASN A 167 11.97 -15.08 0.93
CA ASN A 167 10.61 -14.78 0.47
C ASN A 167 10.16 -13.39 0.93
N ARG A 168 10.32 -13.08 2.22
CA ARG A 168 10.00 -11.75 2.78
C ARG A 168 10.84 -10.65 2.12
N LYS A 169 12.13 -10.92 1.84
CA LYS A 169 13.00 -9.99 1.13
C LYS A 169 12.50 -9.70 -0.28
N ILE A 170 12.21 -10.73 -1.07
CA ILE A 170 11.69 -10.58 -2.45
C ILE A 170 10.41 -9.74 -2.45
N LEU A 171 9.46 -10.08 -1.58
CA LEU A 171 8.21 -9.35 -1.45
C LEU A 171 8.48 -7.87 -1.15
N ARG A 172 9.25 -7.60 -0.09
CA ARG A 172 9.54 -6.25 0.36
C ARG A 172 10.25 -5.42 -0.70
N GLU A 173 11.27 -5.98 -1.35
CA GLU A 173 12.02 -5.28 -2.40
C GLU A 173 11.16 -4.99 -3.63
N ALA A 174 10.31 -5.93 -4.04
CA ALA A 174 9.37 -5.72 -5.14
C ALA A 174 8.35 -4.61 -4.81
N MET A 175 7.76 -4.65 -3.61
CA MET A 175 6.82 -3.61 -3.15
C MET A 175 7.49 -2.24 -3.09
N MET A 176 8.66 -2.13 -2.44
CA MET A 176 9.40 -0.88 -2.30
C MET A 176 9.79 -0.27 -3.65
N LYS A 177 10.15 -1.10 -4.63
CA LYS A 177 10.50 -0.66 -5.98
C LYS A 177 9.39 0.16 -6.65
N PHE A 178 8.13 -0.10 -6.32
CA PHE A 178 6.97 0.57 -6.90
C PHE A 178 6.26 1.54 -5.95
N GLY A 179 6.97 2.00 -4.91
CA GLY A 179 6.52 3.09 -4.05
C GLY A 179 5.68 2.67 -2.84
N PHE A 180 5.73 1.39 -2.48
CA PHE A 180 5.13 0.89 -1.24
C PHE A 180 6.13 0.90 -0.08
N ILE A 181 5.65 1.11 1.13
CA ILE A 181 6.44 1.25 2.36
C ILE A 181 5.97 0.14 3.31
N PRO A 182 6.85 -0.78 3.74
CA PRO A 182 6.47 -1.86 4.65
C PRO A 182 6.13 -1.31 6.04
N LEU A 183 5.17 -1.94 6.72
CA LEU A 183 4.96 -1.71 8.14
C LEU A 183 5.96 -2.55 8.95
N GLN A 184 6.59 -1.95 9.96
CA GLN A 184 7.67 -2.62 10.71
C GLN A 184 7.19 -3.91 11.39
N THR A 185 5.95 -3.93 11.86
CA THR A 185 5.38 -5.00 12.67
C THR A 185 4.72 -6.10 11.86
N GLU A 186 4.57 -5.95 10.54
CA GLU A 186 3.74 -6.83 9.72
C GLU A 186 4.38 -7.07 8.35
N TRP A 187 4.85 -8.30 8.09
CA TRP A 187 5.53 -8.63 6.84
C TRP A 187 4.65 -8.53 5.59
N TRP A 188 3.32 -8.59 5.76
CA TRP A 188 2.33 -8.57 4.68
C TRP A 188 1.84 -7.15 4.34
N HIS A 189 1.98 -6.18 5.25
CA HIS A 189 1.34 -4.87 5.16
C HIS A 189 2.24 -3.85 4.45
N PHE A 190 1.65 -3.15 3.48
CA PHE A 190 2.34 -2.11 2.74
C PHE A 190 1.48 -0.86 2.52
N ASP A 191 2.00 0.29 2.95
CA ASP A 191 1.41 1.61 2.66
C ASP A 191 1.93 2.14 1.31
N TYR A 192 1.06 2.68 0.46
CA TYR A 192 1.52 3.47 -0.69
C TYR A 192 2.07 4.81 -0.21
N LYS A 193 3.20 5.25 -0.79
CA LYS A 193 3.74 6.59 -0.55
C LYS A 193 2.67 7.67 -0.76
N HIS A 194 2.78 8.78 -0.03
CA HIS A 194 1.85 9.91 -0.13
C HIS A 194 0.40 9.58 0.27
N TRP A 195 0.17 8.46 0.97
CA TRP A 195 -1.14 8.09 1.51
C TRP A 195 -1.79 9.24 2.33
N GLU A 196 -0.97 10.12 2.92
CA GLU A 196 -1.42 11.29 3.70
C GLU A 196 -2.26 12.28 2.88
N ASN A 197 -2.08 12.30 1.55
CA ASN A 197 -2.79 13.19 0.64
C ASN A 197 -4.18 12.67 0.24
N TYR A 198 -4.52 11.41 0.57
CA TYR A 198 -5.81 10.81 0.26
C TYR A 198 -6.71 10.83 1.49
N PRO A 199 -8.00 11.21 1.38
CA PRO A 199 -8.90 11.29 2.53
C PRO A 199 -9.28 9.90 3.04
N VAL A 200 -9.73 9.85 4.30
CA VAL A 200 -10.42 8.67 4.84
C VAL A 200 -11.77 8.53 4.14
N LEU A 201 -12.10 7.34 3.67
CA LEU A 201 -13.32 6.99 2.95
C LEU A 201 -14.18 6.01 3.76
N ASP A 202 -15.49 6.10 3.62
CA ASP A 202 -16.47 5.14 4.17
C ASP A 202 -17.49 4.74 3.08
N VAL A 203 -16.97 4.28 1.95
CA VAL A 203 -17.74 3.80 0.81
C VAL A 203 -17.97 2.31 0.99
N GLU A 204 -19.19 1.85 0.79
CA GLU A 204 -19.51 0.43 0.89
C GLU A 204 -18.91 -0.37 -0.28
N ILE A 205 -18.27 -1.50 0.04
CA ILE A 205 -17.79 -2.48 -0.94
C ILE A 205 -18.99 -3.21 -1.55
N LYS A 206 -19.07 -3.24 -2.89
CA LYS A 206 -20.17 -3.85 -3.65
C LYS A 206 -19.85 -5.22 -4.22
#